data_AF-A0A5B7EIR1-F1
#
_entry.id   AF-A0A5B7EIR1-F1
#
_cell.length_a   1.000
_cell.length_b   1.000
_cell.length_c   1.000
_cell.angle_alpha   90.00
_cell.angle_beta   90.00
_cell.angle_gamma   90.00
#
_symmetry.space_group_name_H-M   'P 1'
#
loop_
_entity.id
_entity.type
_entity.pdbx_description
1 polymer ?
#
loop_
_entity_poly.entity_id
_entity_poly.type
_entity_poly.pdbx_seq_one_letter_code
_entity_poly.pdbx_strand_id
1 'polypeptide(L)' 'MEEDGWTRGHEKNIRMRECVKDIGKYSFPHKTVEKWNALDNGIVTAHSVHNFKEKLEEWRYGDRTL' A
#
# COMPACT_ATOMS: atom_id res chain seq x y z
N MET A 1 2.08 -40.67 -11.64
CA MET A 1 1.61 -40.39 -13.01
C MET A 1 0.85 -39.08 -12.92
N GLU A 2 1.54 -37.98 -13.19
CA GLU A 2 0.92 -36.66 -13.37
C GLU A 2 0.98 -36.39 -14.85
N GLU A 3 -0.18 -36.39 -15.50
CA GLU A 3 -0.29 -36.05 -16.91
C GLU A 3 -0.29 -34.52 -17.02
N ASP A 4 0.90 -33.95 -17.18
CA ASP A 4 1.07 -32.56 -17.57
C ASP A 4 0.44 -32.38 -18.96
N GLY A 5 -0.77 -31.80 -19.00
CA GLY A 5 -1.49 -31.50 -20.21
C GLY A 5 -0.66 -30.66 -21.17
N TRP A 6 -0.11 -31.29 -22.20
CA TRP A 6 0.75 -30.63 -23.19
C TRP A 6 -0.11 -29.74 -24.09
N THR A 7 0.00 -28.42 -23.95
CA THR A 7 -0.57 -27.48 -24.91
C THR A 7 0.34 -27.36 -26.12
N ARG A 8 -0.20 -27.79 -27.27
CA ARG A 8 0.47 -27.87 -28.57
C ARG A 8 0.72 -26.45 -29.12
N GLY A 9 1.98 -26.05 -29.33
CA GLY A 9 2.28 -25.05 -30.38
C GLY A 9 3.37 -23.97 -30.20
N HIS A 10 4.26 -23.97 -29.19
CA HIS A 10 5.38 -23.01 -29.19
C HIS A 10 6.64 -23.53 -28.50
N GLU A 11 7.82 -23.31 -29.11
CA GLU A 11 9.13 -23.78 -28.65
C GLU A 11 9.59 -23.16 -27.31
N LYS A 12 8.94 -22.07 -26.88
CA LYS A 12 9.23 -21.38 -25.62
C LYS A 12 7.98 -21.36 -24.75
N ASN A 13 7.85 -22.36 -23.89
CA ASN A 13 6.80 -22.39 -22.88
C ASN A 13 7.17 -21.46 -21.71
N ILE A 14 6.31 -20.49 -21.41
CA ILE A 14 6.41 -19.71 -20.17
C ILE A 14 6.11 -20.68 -19.02
N ARG A 15 7.13 -21.03 -18.24
CA ARG A 15 6.96 -21.88 -17.06
C ARG A 15 6.18 -21.09 -16.01
N MET A 16 4.92 -21.46 -15.78
CA MET A 16 4.11 -20.95 -14.69
C MET A 16 4.72 -21.46 -13.37
N ARG A 17 5.60 -20.67 -12.76
CA ARG A 17 5.95 -20.84 -11.34
C ARG A 17 4.90 -20.10 -10.54
N GLU A 18 4.49 -20.63 -9.40
CA GLU A 18 3.58 -19.93 -8.49
C GLU A 18 4.18 -18.57 -8.12
N CYS A 19 3.69 -17.52 -8.77
CA CYS A 19 4.04 -16.15 -8.48
C CYS A 19 3.23 -15.71 -7.26
N VAL A 20 3.59 -16.20 -6.07
CA VAL A 20 3.05 -15.70 -4.80
C VAL A 20 3.59 -14.29 -4.61
N LYS A 21 2.91 -13.31 -5.20
CA LYS A 21 3.17 -11.92 -4.85
C LYS A 21 2.72 -11.75 -3.41
N ASP A 22 3.64 -11.40 -2.52
CA ASP A 22 3.39 -11.03 -1.12
C ASP A 22 2.65 -9.68 -1.04
N ILE A 23 1.55 -9.53 -1.81
CA ILE A 23 0.78 -8.28 -1.96
C ILE A 23 0.23 -7.85 -0.60
N GLY A 24 -0.05 -8.82 0.29
CA GLY A 24 -0.54 -8.56 1.65
C GLY A 24 0.50 -7.98 2.61
N LYS A 25 1.80 -8.19 2.37
CA LYS A 25 2.84 -7.84 3.36
C LYS A 25 3.00 -6.33 3.55
N TYR A 26 2.76 -5.56 2.50
CA TYR A 26 2.91 -4.10 2.49
C TYR A 26 1.65 -3.38 2.01
N SER A 27 0.50 -4.06 1.98
CA SER A 27 -0.75 -3.41 1.62
C SER A 27 -1.34 -2.69 2.83
N PHE A 28 -1.80 -1.47 2.59
CA PHE A 28 -2.63 -0.74 3.52
C PHE A 28 -4.09 -0.91 3.12
N PRO A 29 -5.03 -0.98 4.09
CA PRO A 29 -6.45 -0.93 3.79
C PRO A 29 -6.77 0.33 2.97
N HIS A 30 -7.69 0.20 2.00
CA HIS A 30 -8.12 1.33 1.18
C HIS A 30 -8.54 2.54 2.02
N LYS A 31 -9.29 2.30 3.12
CA LYS A 31 -9.71 3.33 4.07
C LYS A 31 -8.55 4.11 4.71
N THR A 32 -7.40 3.46 4.88
CA THR A 32 -6.20 4.11 5.43
C THR A 32 -5.55 4.99 4.37
N VAL A 33 -5.49 4.51 3.12
CA VAL A 33 -4.96 5.28 1.98
C VAL A 33 -5.80 6.52 1.69
N GLU A 34 -7.13 6.42 1.72
CA GLU A 34 -8.03 7.56 1.52
C GLU A 34 -7.82 8.66 2.57
N LYS A 35 -7.70 8.27 3.84
CA LYS A 35 -7.41 9.21 4.93
C LYS A 35 -6.03 9.86 4.77
N TRP A 36 -5.03 9.09 4.33
CA TRP A 36 -3.68 9.60 4.10
C TRP A 36 -3.66 10.62 2.96
N ASN A 37 -4.35 10.34 1.85
CA ASN A 37 -4.43 11.24 0.71
C ASN A 37 -5.23 12.53 0.98
N ALA A 38 -6.04 12.56 2.04
CA ALA A 38 -6.75 13.76 2.48
C ALA A 38 -5.91 14.69 3.36
N LEU A 39 -4.70 14.26 3.78
CA LEU A 39 -3.79 15.08 4.57
C LEU A 39 -3.07 16.09 3.68
N ASP A 40 -2.78 17.26 4.24
CA ASP A 40 -1.92 18.25 3.58
C ASP A 40 -0.46 17.74 3.49
N ASN A 41 0.22 18.13 2.41
CA ASN A 41 1.60 17.72 2.16
C ASN A 41 2.54 18.15 3.29
N GLY A 42 2.32 19.33 3.91
CA GLY A 42 3.09 19.82 5.04
C GLY A 42 2.94 19.00 6.33
N ILE A 43 1.84 18.25 6.47
CA ILE A 43 1.65 17.26 7.55
C ILE A 43 2.45 16.00 7.20
N VAL A 44 2.28 15.49 5.98
CA VAL A 44 2.90 14.25 5.49
C VAL A 44 4.44 14.34 5.44
N THR A 45 4.99 15.51 5.09
CA THR A 45 6.44 15.73 4.99
C THR A 45 7.09 16.14 6.32
N ALA A 46 6.43 15.91 7.45
CA ALA A 46 6.99 16.20 8.76
C ALA A 46 8.32 15.44 9.00
N HIS A 47 9.32 16.14 9.53
CA HIS A 47 10.67 15.59 9.72
C HIS A 47 10.76 14.55 10.85
N SER A 48 9.78 14.51 11.76
CA SER A 48 9.74 13.56 12.86
C SER A 48 8.33 13.04 13.11
N VAL A 49 8.23 11.83 13.68
CA VAL A 49 6.94 11.24 14.07
C VAL A 49 6.22 12.13 15.09
N HIS A 50 6.96 12.80 15.96
CA HIS A 50 6.40 13.73 16.93
C HIS A 50 5.75 14.94 16.25
N ASN A 51 6.45 15.57 15.29
CA ASN A 51 5.93 16.68 14.51
C ASN A 51 4.74 16.27 13.64
N PHE A 52 4.80 15.07 13.04
CA PHE A 52 3.67 14.51 12.29
C PHE A 52 2.43 14.38 13.19
N LYS A 53 2.60 13.85 14.41
CA LYS A 53 1.50 13.67 15.36
C LYS A 53 0.86 15.00 15.76
N GLU A 54 1.68 16.02 16.07
CA GLU A 54 1.22 17.36 16.45
C GLU A 54 0.36 17.98 15.34
N LYS A 55 0.91 18.06 14.12
CA LYS A 55 0.21 18.60 12.94
C LYS A 55 -1.06 17.82 12.58
N LEU A 56 -1.03 16.49 12.75
CA LEU A 56 -2.20 15.65 12.52
C LEU A 56 -3.29 15.91 13.57
N GLU A 57 -2.91 16.15 14.82
CA GLU A 57 -3.84 16.47 15.90
C GLU A 57 -4.48 17.85 15.67
N GLU A 58 -3.70 18.85 15.28
CA GLU A 58 -4.20 20.17 14.85
C GLU A 58 -5.18 20.05 13.67
N TRP A 59 -4.82 19.29 12.62
CA TRP A 59 -5.71 19.06 11.47
C TRP A 59 -7.03 18.37 11.85
N ARG A 60 -6.99 17.47 12.84
CA ARG A 60 -8.14 16.65 13.24
C ARG A 60 -9.12 17.38 14.15
N TYR A 61 -8.62 18.27 15.01
CA TYR A 61 -9.43 18.99 16.00
C TYR A 61 -9.62 20.47 15.67
N GLY A 62 -8.96 20.98 14.62
CA GLY A 62 -8.89 22.40 14.30
C GLY A 62 -7.97 23.16 15.26
N ASP A 63 -7.72 24.43 14.95
CA ASP A 63 -7.07 25.38 15.86
C ASP A 63 -7.96 25.54 17.09
N ARG A 64 -7.72 24.71 18.11
CA ARG A 64 -8.36 24.80 19.43
C ARG A 64 -7.73 25.97 20.19
N THR A 65 -7.79 27.19 19.66
CA THR A 65 -7.81 28.39 20.49
C THR A 65 -9.20 28.47 21.13
N LEU A 66 -9.37 27.80 22.26
CA LEU A 66 -10.38 28.11 23.26
C LEU A 66 -9.67 28.66 24.50
#